data_AF-A0A6A5AM60-F1
#
_entry.id   AF-A0A6A5AM60-F1
#
_cell.length_a   1.000
_cell.length_b   1.000
_cell.length_c   1.000
_cell.angle_alpha   90.00
_cell.angle_beta   90.00
_cell.angle_gamma   90.00
#
_symmetry.space_group_name_H-M   'P 1'
#
loop_
_entity.id
_entity.type
_entity.pdbx_description
1 polymer ?
#
loop_
_entity_poly.entity_id
_entity_poly.type
_entity_poly.pdbx_seq_one_letter_code
_entity_poly.pdbx_strand_id
1 'polypeptide(L)'
;MVDKAVEESGPEGFRVLTNFTPDEFESIWSVVESTLSSRWNDGRGRKSKITPKDALFVTLVVLKHYQTWDKHALDFGMKAPTLEKMVMRVIETAQPVLFDHFVTMPTMTV
;
A
#
# COMPACT_ATOMS: atom_id res chain seq x y z
N MET A 1 11.64 1.47 -0.70
CA MET A 1 11.24 1.34 0.72
C MET A 1 10.89 -0.10 1.04
N VAL A 2 10.13 -0.77 0.17
CA VAL A 2 9.84 -2.22 0.31
C VAL A 2 11.10 -3.06 0.39
N ASP A 3 11.99 -2.96 -0.59
CA ASP A 3 13.23 -3.76 -0.64
C ASP A 3 14.10 -3.55 0.61
N LYS A 4 14.20 -2.29 1.04
CA LYS A 4 14.92 -1.92 2.27
C LYS A 4 14.26 -2.51 3.53
N ALA A 5 12.93 -2.52 3.61
CA ALA A 5 12.21 -3.11 4.74
C ALA A 5 12.44 -4.62 4.82
N VAL A 6 12.47 -5.31 3.67
CA VAL A 6 12.80 -6.75 3.58
C VAL A 6 14.25 -7.00 3.98
N GLU A 7 15.18 -6.18 3.48
CA GLU A 7 16.62 -6.30 3.79
C GLU A 7 16.93 -6.06 5.27
N GLU A 8 16.37 -5.01 5.88
CA GLU A 8 16.68 -4.63 7.26
C GLU A 8 15.93 -5.45 8.31
N SER A 9 14.69 -5.87 8.01
CA SER A 9 13.79 -6.48 9.01
C SER A 9 13.58 -7.99 8.79
N GLY A 10 14.00 -8.50 7.63
CA GLY A 10 13.73 -9.87 7.20
C GLY A 10 12.23 -10.14 6.96
N PRO A 11 11.89 -11.38 6.56
CA PRO A 11 10.50 -11.77 6.28
C PRO A 11 9.56 -11.58 7.48
N GLU A 12 10.00 -11.94 8.69
CA GLU A 12 9.17 -11.76 9.89
C GLU A 12 8.97 -10.30 10.26
N GLY A 13 10.01 -9.46 10.13
CA GLY A 13 9.84 -8.02 10.34
C GLY A 13 8.90 -7.40 9.32
N PHE A 14 8.97 -7.83 8.05
CA PHE A 14 8.04 -7.42 7.01
C PHE A 14 6.59 -7.80 7.36
N ARG A 15 6.38 -9.02 7.88
CA ARG A 15 5.07 -9.49 8.35
C ARG A 15 4.59 -8.69 9.56
N VAL A 16 5.48 -8.34 10.49
CA VAL A 16 5.18 -7.45 11.61
C VAL A 16 4.76 -6.06 11.14
N LEU A 17 5.24 -5.58 9.99
CA LEU A 17 4.85 -4.29 9.43
C LEU A 17 3.53 -4.32 8.64
N THR A 18 3.19 -5.41 7.96
CA THR A 18 2.09 -5.42 6.97
C THR A 18 0.99 -6.46 7.21
N ASN A 19 1.23 -7.45 8.08
CA ASN A 19 0.48 -8.72 8.21
C ASN A 19 0.65 -9.71 7.05
N PHE A 20 1.44 -9.37 6.02
CA PHE A 20 1.70 -10.24 4.88
C PHE A 20 3.16 -10.69 4.88
N THR A 21 3.40 -11.90 4.40
CA THR A 21 4.72 -12.31 3.94
C THR A 21 5.12 -11.49 2.70
N PRO A 22 6.42 -11.42 2.36
CA PRO A 22 6.85 -10.77 1.12
C PRO A 22 6.13 -11.33 -0.12
N ASP A 23 5.92 -12.64 -0.21
CA ASP A 23 5.27 -13.29 -1.36
C ASP A 23 3.77 -12.96 -1.45
N GLU A 24 3.06 -12.91 -0.32
CA GLU A 24 1.66 -12.46 -0.28
C GLU A 24 1.55 -10.98 -0.66
N PHE A 25 2.50 -10.15 -0.24
CA PHE A 25 2.57 -8.76 -0.66
C PHE A 25 2.79 -8.63 -2.17
N GLU A 26 3.68 -9.43 -2.77
CA GLU A 26 3.85 -9.47 -4.22
C GLU A 26 2.58 -9.92 -4.94
N SER A 27 1.85 -10.87 -4.36
CA SER A 27 0.57 -11.33 -4.90
C SER A 27 -0.45 -10.19 -4.93
N ILE A 28 -0.59 -9.42 -3.84
CA ILE A 28 -1.44 -8.23 -3.80
C ILE A 28 -0.96 -7.17 -4.80
N TRP A 29 0.35 -6.89 -4.82
CA TRP A 29 0.94 -5.91 -5.74
C TRP A 29 0.63 -6.26 -7.20
N SER A 30 0.77 -7.52 -7.60
CA SER A 30 0.50 -7.97 -8.98
C SER A 30 -0.93 -7.67 -9.45
N VAL A 31 -1.91 -7.67 -8.54
CA VAL A 31 -3.32 -7.40 -8.85
C VAL A 31 -3.56 -5.90 -9.10
N VAL A 32 -2.86 -5.03 -8.37
CA VAL A 32 -3.10 -3.57 -8.40
C VAL A 32 -2.05 -2.78 -9.15
N GLU A 33 -0.95 -3.41 -9.56
CA GLU A 33 0.22 -2.77 -10.16
C GLU A 33 -0.15 -1.88 -11.35
N SER A 34 -0.95 -2.41 -12.27
CA SER A 34 -1.34 -1.69 -13.50
C SER A 34 -2.14 -0.42 -13.19
N THR A 35 -3.19 -0.54 -12.37
CA THR A 35 -4.07 0.57 -12.01
C THR A 35 -3.34 1.61 -11.16
N LEU A 36 -2.56 1.18 -10.15
CA LEU A 36 -1.79 2.10 -9.32
C LEU A 36 -0.71 2.81 -10.12
N SER A 37 0.03 2.10 -10.97
CA SER A 37 1.09 2.71 -11.78
C SER A 37 0.55 3.70 -12.81
N SER A 38 -0.59 3.39 -13.44
CA SER A 38 -1.28 4.33 -14.34
C SER A 38 -1.68 5.60 -13.60
N ARG A 39 -2.44 5.46 -12.50
CA ARG A 39 -2.94 6.59 -11.71
C ARG A 39 -1.83 7.45 -11.11
N TRP A 40 -0.71 6.85 -10.75
CA TRP A 40 0.45 7.55 -10.19
C TRP A 40 1.16 8.45 -11.22
N ASN A 41 1.08 8.10 -12.50
CA ASN A 41 1.73 8.82 -13.59
C ASN A 41 0.84 9.92 -14.23
N ASP A 42 -0.45 10.02 -13.87
CA ASP A 42 -1.40 11.01 -14.40
C ASP A 42 -1.10 12.49 -14.06
N GLY A 43 -0.05 12.76 -13.28
CA GLY A 43 0.31 14.10 -12.84
C GLY A 43 1.31 14.80 -13.76
N ARG A 44 1.11 16.11 -14.00
CA ARG A 44 2.11 16.99 -14.65
C ARG A 44 3.24 17.46 -13.71
N GLY A 45 3.29 16.94 -12.50
CA GLY A 45 4.22 17.37 -11.45
C GLY A 45 5.56 16.62 -11.47
N ARG A 46 6.48 17.04 -10.60
CA ARG A 46 7.74 16.32 -10.36
C ARG A 46 7.44 14.88 -9.96
N LYS A 47 8.08 13.91 -10.62
CA LYS A 47 7.98 12.49 -10.27
C LYS A 47 8.35 12.30 -8.79
N SER A 48 7.45 11.67 -8.03
CA SER A 48 7.68 11.34 -6.62
C SER A 48 8.88 10.39 -6.50
N LYS A 49 9.65 10.50 -5.41
CA LYS A 49 10.68 9.51 -5.07
C LYS A 49 10.07 8.19 -4.57
N ILE A 50 8.81 8.22 -4.16
CA ILE A 50 8.05 7.07 -3.69
C ILE A 50 7.44 6.38 -4.91
N THR A 51 7.75 5.11 -5.10
CA THR A 51 7.15 4.27 -6.14
C THR A 51 5.71 3.91 -5.76
N PRO A 52 4.83 3.55 -6.72
CA PRO A 52 3.48 3.10 -6.36
C PRO A 52 3.49 1.85 -5.46
N LYS A 53 4.47 0.96 -5.61
CA LYS A 53 4.68 -0.21 -4.75
C LYS A 53 5.06 0.18 -3.32
N ASP A 54 5.96 1.16 -3.16
CA ASP A 54 6.27 1.72 -1.84
C ASP A 54 5.05 2.39 -1.20
N ALA A 55 4.21 3.08 -1.99
CA ALA A 55 2.98 3.70 -1.50
C ALA A 55 1.96 2.66 -1.02
N LEU A 56 1.86 1.52 -1.72
CA LEU A 56 1.05 0.38 -1.28
C LEU A 56 1.57 -0.17 0.05
N PHE A 57 2.87 -0.41 0.15
CA PHE A 57 3.49 -0.88 1.39
C PHE A 57 3.20 0.05 2.58
N VAL A 58 3.45 1.36 2.42
CA VAL A 58 3.18 2.36 3.47
C VAL A 58 1.70 2.34 3.88
N THR A 59 0.79 2.21 2.91
CA THR A 59 -0.65 2.09 3.18
C THR A 59 -0.97 0.88 4.06
N LEU A 60 -0.40 -0.29 3.78
CA LEU A 60 -0.61 -1.49 4.60
C LEU A 60 -0.07 -1.33 6.03
N VAL A 61 1.09 -0.68 6.20
CA VAL A 61 1.64 -0.37 7.54
C VAL A 61 0.70 0.55 8.31
N VAL A 62 0.20 1.61 7.68
CA VAL A 62 -0.75 2.54 8.31
C VAL A 62 -2.03 1.82 8.73
N LEU A 63 -2.59 0.98 7.84
CA LEU A 63 -3.82 0.23 8.11
C LEU A 63 -3.63 -0.79 9.24
N LYS A 64 -2.45 -1.44 9.33
CA LYS A 64 -2.15 -2.41 10.39
C LYS A 64 -2.03 -1.76 11.77
N HIS A 65 -1.26 -0.68 11.86
CA HIS A 65 -0.83 -0.13 13.16
C HIS A 65 -1.79 0.93 13.72
N TYR A 66 -2.66 1.49 12.88
CA TYR A 66 -3.75 2.40 13.23
C TYR A 66 -3.34 3.49 14.25
N GLN A 67 -2.25 4.19 13.94
CA GLN A 67 -1.75 5.31 14.74
C GLN A 67 -2.13 6.65 14.09
N THR A 68 -1.75 7.76 14.74
CA THR A 68 -1.92 9.10 14.16
C THR A 68 -1.08 9.28 12.89
N TRP A 69 -1.55 10.15 12.00
CA TRP A 69 -0.81 10.52 10.79
C TRP A 69 0.57 11.07 11.12
N ASP A 70 0.71 11.86 12.19
CA ASP A 70 2.00 12.41 12.61
C ASP A 70 3.02 11.33 12.99
N LYS A 71 2.59 10.29 13.70
CA LYS A 71 3.48 9.18 14.09
C LYS A 71 3.97 8.43 12.86
N HIS A 72 3.07 8.03 11.97
CA HIS A 72 3.46 7.35 10.74
C HIS A 72 4.28 8.24 9.80
N ALA A 73 3.96 9.53 9.74
CA ALA A 73 4.72 10.46 8.92
C ALA A 73 6.15 10.63 9.42
N LEU A 74 6.35 10.64 10.74
CA LEU A 74 7.69 10.60 11.35
C LEU A 74 8.44 9.33 10.96
N ASP A 75 7.82 8.15 11.09
CA ASP A 75 8.42 6.85 10.75
C ASP A 75 8.88 6.79 9.29
N PHE A 76 8.15 7.42 8.38
CA PHE A 76 8.45 7.43 6.93
C PHE A 76 9.18 8.70 6.44
N GLY A 77 9.53 9.63 7.33
CA GLY A 77 10.19 10.89 6.95
C GLY A 77 9.35 11.79 6.03
N MET A 78 8.03 11.74 6.18
CA MET A 78 7.04 12.50 5.42
C MET A 78 6.38 13.59 6.28
N LYS A 79 5.65 14.51 5.64
CA LYS A 79 4.70 15.37 6.36
C LYS A 79 3.37 14.63 6.48
N ALA A 80 2.69 14.75 7.63
CA ALA A 80 1.39 14.09 7.87
C ALA A 80 0.36 14.32 6.74
N PRO A 81 0.12 15.56 6.27
CA PRO A 81 -0.81 15.79 5.16
C PRO A 81 -0.39 15.16 3.83
N THR A 82 0.91 14.92 3.63
CA THR A 82 1.43 14.26 2.43
C THR A 82 1.23 12.75 2.52
N LEU A 83 1.50 12.17 3.70
CA LEU A 83 1.26 10.76 3.97
C LEU A 83 -0.23 10.43 3.83
N GLU A 84 -1.10 11.20 4.47
CA GLU A 84 -2.56 11.03 4.40
C GLU A 84 -3.06 11.04 2.95
N LYS A 85 -2.70 12.07 2.16
CA LYS A 85 -3.10 12.16 0.74
C LYS A 85 -2.60 10.98 -0.08
N MET A 86 -1.41 10.48 0.21
CA MET A 86 -0.86 9.30 -0.46
C MET A 86 -1.67 8.05 -0.12
N VAL A 87 -1.91 7.80 1.16
CA VAL A 87 -2.65 6.62 1.64
C VAL A 87 -4.07 6.62 1.09
N MET A 88 -4.78 7.75 1.17
CA MET A 88 -6.14 7.87 0.64
C MET A 88 -6.17 7.59 -0.87
N ARG A 89 -5.21 8.13 -1.64
CA ARG A 89 -5.12 7.85 -3.07
C ARG A 89 -4.92 6.36 -3.37
N VAL A 90 -4.06 5.68 -2.60
CA VAL A 90 -3.84 4.24 -2.77
C VAL A 90 -5.12 3.47 -2.47
N ILE A 91 -5.80 3.77 -1.37
CA ILE A 91 -7.06 3.12 -0.99
C ILE A 91 -8.13 3.31 -2.08
N GLU A 92 -8.37 4.54 -2.51
CA GLU A 92 -9.36 4.86 -3.55
C GLU A 92 -9.08 4.15 -4.89
N THR A 93 -7.81 3.92 -5.21
CA THR A 93 -7.39 3.29 -6.47
C THR A 93 -7.39 1.76 -6.38
N ALA A 94 -6.90 1.20 -5.28
CA ALA A 94 -6.66 -0.22 -5.11
C ALA A 94 -7.89 -0.97 -4.58
N GLN A 95 -8.69 -0.37 -3.71
CA GLN A 95 -9.84 -1.02 -3.07
C GLN A 95 -10.81 -1.66 -4.07
N PRO A 96 -11.30 -0.97 -5.13
CA PRO A 96 -12.25 -1.60 -6.05
C PRO A 96 -11.65 -2.80 -6.79
N VAL A 97 -10.38 -2.70 -7.19
CA VAL A 97 -9.66 -3.78 -7.91
C VAL A 97 -9.47 -4.99 -7.01
N LEU A 98 -9.03 -4.78 -5.77
CA LEU A 98 -8.84 -5.86 -4.79
C LEU A 98 -10.17 -6.51 -4.41
N PHE A 99 -11.23 -5.71 -4.27
CA PHE A 99 -12.55 -6.23 -3.93
C PHE A 99 -13.08 -7.13 -5.05
N ASP A 100 -13.05 -6.67 -6.30
CA ASP A 100 -13.49 -7.47 -7.45
C ASP A 100 -12.67 -8.76 -7.63
N HIS A 101 -11.37 -8.70 -7.34
CA HIS A 101 -10.47 -9.85 -7.50
C HIS A 101 -10.62 -10.90 -6.38
N PHE A 102 -10.72 -10.48 -5.12
CA PHE A 102 -10.64 -11.39 -3.97
C PHE A 102 -11.99 -11.69 -3.31
N VAL A 103 -13.03 -10.88 -3.55
CA VAL A 103 -14.34 -11.06 -2.92
C VAL A 103 -15.31 -11.71 -3.91
N THR A 104 -15.55 -13.00 -3.74
CA THR A 104 -16.64 -13.68 -4.45
C THR A 104 -17.95 -13.50 -3.70
N MET A 105 -18.97 -12.93 -4.35
CA MET A 105 -20.32 -12.88 -3.78
C MET A 105 -20.88 -14.31 -3.67
N PRO A 106 -21.39 -14.73 -2.49
CA PRO A 106 -22.06 -16.00 -2.37
C PRO A 106 -23.25 -16.03 -3.33
N THR A 107 -23.36 -17.08 -4.14
CA THR A 107 -24.58 -17.32 -4.92
C THR A 107 -25.68 -17.62 -3.90
N MET A 108 -26.64 -16.69 -3.75
CA MET A 108 -27.83 -16.95 -2.96
C MET A 108 -28.64 -18.01 -3.71
N THR A 109 -28.48 -19.28 -3.34
CA THR A 109 -29.42 -20.32 -3.72
C THR A 109 -30.70 -20.09 -2.92
N VAL A 110 -31.72 -19.56 -3.60
CA VAL A 110 -33.11 -19.53 -3.12
C VAL A 110 -33.74 -20.91 -3.30
#